data_AF-A0A433P4C9-F1
#
_entry.id   AF-A0A433P4C9-F1
#
_cell.length_a   1.000
_cell.length_b   1.000
_cell.length_c   1.000
_cell.angle_alpha   90.00
_cell.angle_beta   90.00
_cell.angle_gamma   90.00
#
_symmetry.space_group_name_H-M   'P 1'
#
loop_
_entity.id
_entity.type
_entity.pdbx_description
1 polymer ?
#
loop_
_entity_poly.entity_id
_entity_poly.type
_entity_poly.pdbx_seq_one_letter_code
_entity_poly.pdbx_strand_id
1 'polypeptide(L)'
;CRDSGPKWKRELVQDHKFDFVDIDEFYDDSCFTRTKYSLSTLLIIKSVLVYMADLWTAISLLVIGTMTITPVISIQIAKWIFLGCIVMSFLLLFLDIRKSRLIIESRDISYAFTSVIASRYYTTKSYPHYCFFQKINDSKKTTDEFAFFVFFTLKGGFEKVGYPYSMCQNHRIRNQEIPREHCIGEAFQREAGQRGDVTQHTFICVCNAS
;
A
#
# COMPACT_ATOMS: atom_id res chain seq x y z
N CYS A 1 -29.68 -27.34 -24.51
CA CYS A 1 -30.71 -26.68 -23.68
C CYS A 1 -30.26 -25.26 -23.42
N ARG A 2 -31.02 -24.27 -23.90
CA ARG A 2 -30.66 -22.84 -23.89
C ARG A 2 -31.38 -22.19 -22.72
N ASP A 3 -30.69 -22.01 -21.60
CA ASP A 3 -31.25 -21.31 -20.45
C ASP A 3 -31.50 -19.84 -20.82
N SER A 4 -32.78 -19.53 -21.02
CA SER A 4 -33.25 -18.18 -21.37
C SER A 4 -33.54 -17.42 -20.08
N GLY A 5 -32.51 -17.17 -19.29
CA GLY A 5 -32.61 -16.30 -18.12
C GLY A 5 -32.88 -14.84 -18.52
N PRO A 6 -33.56 -14.04 -17.69
CA PRO A 6 -33.85 -12.65 -18.03
C PRO A 6 -32.57 -11.82 -18.17
N LYS A 7 -32.48 -11.00 -19.23
CA LYS A 7 -31.30 -10.18 -19.64
C LYS A 7 -30.71 -9.27 -18.56
N TRP A 8 -31.44 -9.00 -17.46
CA TRP A 8 -31.00 -8.18 -16.34
C TRP A 8 -30.31 -8.98 -15.22
N LYS A 9 -30.39 -10.32 -15.23
CA LYS A 9 -29.50 -11.18 -14.43
C LYS A 9 -28.11 -11.07 -15.06
N ARG A 10 -27.27 -10.22 -14.47
CA ARG A 10 -25.84 -10.24 -14.75
C ARG A 10 -25.35 -11.64 -14.37
N GLU A 11 -24.89 -12.45 -15.32
CA GLU A 11 -24.13 -13.65 -14.98
C GLU A 11 -23.01 -13.20 -14.04
N LEU A 12 -22.79 -13.95 -12.96
CA LEU A 12 -21.60 -13.81 -12.14
C LEU A 12 -20.43 -14.30 -13.00
N VAL A 13 -20.00 -13.45 -13.92
CA VAL A 13 -18.84 -13.66 -14.77
C VAL A 13 -17.64 -13.72 -13.84
N GLN A 14 -17.14 -14.94 -13.60
CA GLN A 14 -16.02 -15.23 -12.69
C GLN A 14 -14.67 -14.72 -13.24
N ASP A 15 -14.64 -14.00 -14.37
CA ASP A 15 -13.44 -13.49 -15.06
C ASP A 15 -12.55 -12.53 -14.23
N HIS A 16 -12.96 -12.15 -13.03
CA HIS A 16 -12.22 -11.23 -12.15
C HIS A 16 -11.24 -11.93 -11.20
N LYS A 17 -11.19 -13.26 -11.23
CA LYS A 17 -10.29 -14.08 -10.41
C LYS A 17 -9.02 -14.43 -11.19
N PHE A 18 -7.88 -14.50 -10.51
CA PHE A 18 -6.59 -14.86 -11.15
C PHE A 18 -6.60 -16.23 -11.83
N ASP A 19 -7.51 -17.13 -11.47
CA ASP A 19 -7.60 -18.48 -12.06
C ASP A 19 -8.09 -18.49 -13.53
N PHE A 20 -8.68 -17.39 -14.03
CA PHE A 20 -9.23 -17.31 -15.39
C PHE A 20 -8.37 -16.49 -16.36
N VAL A 21 -7.31 -15.84 -15.86
CA VAL A 21 -6.40 -15.02 -16.66
C VAL A 21 -5.09 -15.75 -16.79
N ASP A 22 -4.64 -15.99 -18.02
CA ASP A 22 -3.29 -16.48 -18.26
C ASP A 22 -2.29 -15.33 -18.03
N ILE A 23 -1.48 -15.45 -16.99
CA ILE A 23 -0.56 -14.39 -16.56
C ILE A 23 0.74 -14.44 -17.36
N ASP A 24 1.05 -15.59 -17.96
CA ASP A 24 2.25 -15.78 -18.77
C ASP A 24 2.17 -15.03 -20.11
N GLU A 25 0.96 -14.70 -20.59
CA GLU A 25 0.76 -13.82 -21.76
C GLU A 25 1.38 -12.42 -21.54
N PHE A 26 1.49 -11.97 -20.29
CA PHE A 26 2.04 -10.67 -19.95
C PHE A 26 3.55 -10.69 -19.70
N TYR A 27 4.23 -11.80 -19.99
CA TYR A 27 5.67 -11.89 -19.84
C TYR A 27 6.39 -10.96 -20.85
N ASP A 28 7.23 -10.08 -20.32
CA ASP A 28 8.03 -9.13 -21.11
C ASP A 28 9.50 -9.28 -20.69
N ASP A 29 10.39 -9.60 -21.64
CA ASP A 29 11.82 -9.84 -21.37
C ASP A 29 12.68 -8.57 -21.40
N SER A 30 12.08 -7.37 -21.47
CA SER A 30 12.83 -6.14 -21.62
C SER A 30 13.77 -5.89 -20.44
N CYS A 31 15.01 -5.51 -20.75
CA CYS A 31 16.04 -5.18 -19.75
C CYS A 31 15.55 -4.13 -18.73
N PHE A 32 14.78 -3.14 -19.17
CA PHE A 32 14.23 -2.11 -18.30
C PHE A 32 13.18 -2.67 -17.32
N THR A 33 12.32 -3.58 -17.79
CA THR A 33 11.31 -4.26 -16.96
C THR A 33 11.98 -5.14 -15.91
N ARG A 34 13.02 -5.90 -16.28
CA ARG A 34 13.84 -6.68 -15.34
C ARG A 34 14.58 -5.81 -14.32
N THR A 35 15.11 -4.66 -14.75
CA THR A 35 15.79 -3.73 -13.84
C THR A 35 14.81 -3.15 -12.81
N LYS A 36 13.63 -2.70 -13.26
CA LYS A 36 12.57 -2.22 -12.36
C LYS A 36 12.09 -3.30 -11.40
N TYR A 37 11.97 -4.55 -11.85
CA TYR A 37 11.62 -5.70 -11.02
C TYR A 37 12.64 -5.93 -9.90
N SER A 38 13.92 -5.95 -10.26
CA SER A 38 15.02 -6.09 -9.30
C SER A 38 15.01 -4.96 -8.26
N LEU A 39 14.86 -3.71 -8.70
CA LEU A 39 14.75 -2.55 -7.81
C LEU A 39 13.54 -2.64 -6.87
N SER A 40 12.37 -3.05 -7.39
CA SER A 40 11.17 -3.24 -6.57
C SER A 40 11.38 -4.31 -5.49
N THR A 41 12.04 -5.42 -5.84
CA THR A 41 12.36 -6.50 -4.91
C THR A 41 13.37 -6.05 -3.85
N LEU A 42 14.38 -5.25 -4.22
CA LEU A 42 15.33 -4.67 -3.27
C LEU A 42 14.66 -3.73 -2.26
N LEU A 43 13.68 -2.93 -2.67
CA LEU A 43 12.91 -2.08 -1.76
C LEU A 43 12.11 -2.91 -0.74
N ILE A 44 11.56 -4.04 -1.16
CA ILE A 44 10.87 -4.97 -0.25
C ILE A 44 11.86 -5.58 0.75
N ILE A 45 13.02 -6.05 0.28
CA ILE A 45 14.07 -6.59 1.15
C ILE A 45 14.53 -5.52 2.15
N LYS A 46 14.74 -4.28 1.71
CA LYS A 46 15.10 -3.15 2.59
C LYS A 46 14.06 -2.96 3.70
N SER A 47 12.77 -3.06 3.40
CA SER A 47 11.72 -2.92 4.42
C SER A 47 11.81 -4.02 5.48
N VAL A 48 12.05 -5.27 5.09
CA VAL A 48 12.27 -6.39 6.03
C VAL A 48 13.53 -6.16 6.88
N LEU A 49 14.61 -5.67 6.27
CA LEU A 49 15.86 -5.40 6.97
C LEU A 49 15.72 -4.33 8.06
N VAL A 50 14.93 -3.28 7.80
CA VAL A 50 14.63 -2.25 8.79
C VAL A 50 13.87 -2.84 9.98
N TYR A 51 12.89 -3.73 9.74
CA TYR A 51 12.20 -4.41 10.84
C TYR A 51 13.13 -5.30 11.68
N MET A 52 14.12 -5.95 11.05
CA MET A 52 15.13 -6.71 11.79
C MET A 52 16.04 -5.79 12.63
N ALA A 53 16.39 -4.62 12.11
CA ALA A 53 17.15 -3.61 12.86
C ALA A 53 16.36 -3.08 14.07
N ASP A 54 15.05 -2.91 13.93
CA ASP A 54 14.16 -2.52 15.04
C ASP A 54 14.11 -3.60 16.14
N LEU A 55 14.05 -4.89 15.76
CA LEU A 55 14.15 -5.99 16.74
C LEU A 55 15.49 -6.00 17.47
N TRP A 56 16.58 -5.78 16.73
CA TRP A 56 17.92 -5.75 17.31
C TRP A 56 18.08 -4.62 18.33
N THR A 57 17.59 -3.43 17.99
CA THR A 57 17.61 -2.28 18.90
C THR A 57 16.72 -2.52 20.12
N ALA A 58 15.52 -3.10 19.96
CA ALA A 58 14.66 -3.47 21.08
C ALA A 58 15.34 -4.42 22.07
N ILE A 59 16.01 -5.47 21.58
CA ILE A 59 16.74 -6.45 22.40
C ILE A 59 17.91 -5.76 23.11
N SER A 60 18.68 -4.95 22.39
CA SER A 60 19.84 -4.23 22.94
C SER A 60 19.42 -3.29 24.08
N LEU A 61 18.29 -2.61 23.93
CA LEU A 61 17.73 -1.75 24.99
C LEU A 61 17.26 -2.56 26.20
N LEU A 62 16.68 -3.74 25.98
CA LEU A 62 16.20 -4.60 27.07
C LEU A 62 17.36 -5.14 27.91
N VAL A 63 18.43 -5.59 27.26
CA VAL A 63 19.59 -6.22 27.93
C VAL A 63 20.57 -5.21 28.52
N ILE A 64 21.02 -4.25 27.71
CA ILE A 64 22.16 -3.38 28.08
C ILE A 64 21.62 -2.12 28.77
N GLY A 65 20.48 -1.61 28.34
CA GLY A 65 19.86 -0.43 28.94
C GLY A 65 20.67 0.86 28.84
N THR A 66 21.86 0.88 28.24
CA THR A 66 22.66 2.08 28.08
C THR A 66 22.53 2.62 26.66
N MET A 67 22.09 3.86 26.53
CA MET A 67 22.18 4.61 25.28
C MET A 67 23.63 5.10 25.11
N THR A 68 24.17 5.14 23.89
CA THR A 68 25.53 5.65 23.63
C THR A 68 25.66 7.17 23.85
N ILE A 69 24.53 7.86 23.94
CA ILE A 69 24.42 9.30 24.19
C ILE A 69 23.97 9.50 25.63
N THR A 70 24.63 10.40 26.39
CA THR A 70 24.28 10.73 27.77
C THR A 70 22.95 11.50 27.82
N PRO A 71 21.84 10.90 28.32
CA PRO A 71 20.54 11.55 28.23
C PRO A 71 20.30 12.53 29.38
N VAL A 72 19.60 13.62 29.07
CA VAL A 72 19.04 14.59 30.05
C VAL A 72 17.94 13.95 30.93
N ILE A 73 17.34 12.86 30.45
CA ILE A 73 16.29 12.08 31.13
C ILE A 73 16.86 10.77 31.68
N SER A 74 16.40 10.35 32.85
CA SER A 74 16.80 9.06 33.43
C SER A 74 16.53 7.90 32.47
N ILE A 75 17.58 7.17 32.16
CA ILE A 75 17.63 6.00 31.27
C ILE A 75 16.46 5.01 31.52
N GLN A 76 16.05 4.84 32.79
CA GLN A 76 15.00 3.91 33.18
C GLN A 76 13.66 4.18 32.48
N ILE A 77 13.24 5.44 32.36
CA ILE A 77 11.94 5.81 31.75
C ILE A 77 12.03 5.75 30.23
N ALA A 78 13.14 6.22 29.65
CA ALA A 78 13.34 6.22 28.20
C ALA A 78 13.25 4.78 27.62
N LYS A 79 13.79 3.78 28.32
CA LYS A 79 13.73 2.37 27.89
C LYS A 79 12.30 1.88 27.64
N TRP A 80 11.36 2.19 28.53
CA TRP A 80 9.96 1.75 28.40
C TRP A 80 9.22 2.49 27.29
N ILE A 81 9.52 3.78 27.07
CA ILE A 81 8.92 4.56 25.99
C ILE A 81 9.38 4.04 24.62
N PHE A 82 10.69 3.81 24.45
CA PHE A 82 11.24 3.23 23.22
C PHE A 82 10.71 1.82 22.97
N LEU A 83 10.66 0.96 24.00
CA LEU A 83 10.10 -0.38 23.88
C LEU A 83 8.61 -0.33 23.48
N GLY A 84 7.82 0.56 24.09
CA GLY A 84 6.41 0.74 23.76
C GLY A 84 6.18 1.16 22.31
N CYS A 85 7.01 2.06 21.78
CA CYS A 85 6.95 2.48 20.38
C CYS A 85 7.23 1.33 19.40
N ILE A 86 8.25 0.52 19.68
CA ILE A 86 8.61 -0.62 18.84
C ILE A 86 7.50 -1.68 18.87
N VAL A 87 6.98 -2.02 20.07
CA VAL A 87 5.88 -2.98 20.22
C VAL A 87 4.63 -2.52 19.47
N MET A 88 4.25 -1.25 19.60
CA MET A 88 3.11 -0.68 18.89
C MET A 88 3.29 -0.76 17.36
N SER A 89 4.51 -0.52 16.88
CA SER A 89 4.85 -0.63 15.45
C SER A 89 4.71 -2.06 14.95
N PHE A 90 5.19 -3.06 15.70
CA PHE A 90 5.00 -4.47 15.37
C PHE A 90 3.53 -4.91 15.36
N LEU A 91 2.71 -4.36 16.27
CA LEU A 91 1.29 -4.67 16.37
C LEU A 91 0.53 -4.19 15.13
N LEU A 92 0.80 -2.95 14.69
CA LEU A 92 0.22 -2.41 13.45
C LEU A 92 0.62 -3.25 12.23
N LEU A 93 1.91 -3.60 12.12
CA LEU A 93 2.40 -4.47 11.05
C LEU A 93 1.68 -5.83 11.03
N PHE A 94 1.55 -6.47 12.19
CA PHE A 94 0.89 -7.77 12.31
C PHE A 94 -0.58 -7.70 11.90
N LEU A 95 -1.30 -6.64 12.28
CA LEU A 95 -2.68 -6.43 11.87
C LEU A 95 -2.82 -6.24 10.36
N ASP A 96 -1.92 -5.47 9.73
CA ASP A 96 -1.92 -5.27 8.28
C ASP A 96 -1.59 -6.56 7.51
N ILE A 97 -0.66 -7.38 8.02
CA ILE A 97 -0.37 -8.71 7.45
C ILE A 97 -1.59 -9.61 7.55
N ARG A 98 -2.28 -9.64 8.71
CA ARG A 98 -3.49 -10.47 8.88
C ARG A 98 -4.61 -10.05 7.94
N LYS A 99 -4.89 -8.74 7.84
CA LYS A 99 -5.88 -8.20 6.90
C LYS A 99 -5.54 -8.58 5.46
N SER A 100 -4.27 -8.44 5.09
CA SER A 100 -3.84 -8.71 3.73
C SER A 100 -3.82 -10.20 3.37
N ARG A 101 -3.58 -11.10 4.33
CA ARG A 101 -3.69 -12.55 4.12
C ARG A 101 -5.11 -12.95 3.72
N LEU A 102 -6.12 -12.33 4.33
CA LEU A 102 -7.52 -12.56 3.94
C LEU A 102 -7.78 -12.12 2.49
N ILE A 103 -7.19 -11.00 2.06
CA ILE A 103 -7.29 -10.50 0.68
C ILE A 103 -6.60 -11.44 -0.32
N ILE A 104 -5.43 -11.97 0.03
CA ILE A 104 -4.69 -12.90 -0.84
C ILE A 104 -5.48 -14.19 -1.07
N GLU A 105 -6.18 -14.68 -0.04
CA GLU A 105 -7.02 -15.88 -0.14
C GLU A 105 -8.20 -15.71 -1.11
N SER A 106 -8.75 -14.50 -1.24
CA SER A 106 -9.83 -14.22 -2.20
C SER A 106 -9.41 -14.44 -3.66
N ARG A 107 -8.12 -14.29 -4.00
CA ARG A 107 -7.56 -14.40 -5.36
C ARG A 107 -8.24 -13.52 -6.42
N ASP A 108 -8.85 -12.42 -5.98
CA ASP A 108 -9.45 -11.42 -6.85
C ASP A 108 -8.42 -10.41 -7.32
N ILE A 109 -8.41 -10.14 -8.63
CA ILE A 109 -7.40 -9.29 -9.27
C ILE A 109 -7.45 -7.85 -8.73
N SER A 110 -8.65 -7.30 -8.58
CA SER A 110 -8.83 -5.92 -8.10
C SER A 110 -8.38 -5.72 -6.66
N TYR A 111 -8.64 -6.67 -5.77
CA TYR A 111 -8.25 -6.58 -4.37
C TYR A 111 -6.73 -6.81 -4.18
N ALA A 112 -6.13 -7.68 -4.99
CA ALA A 112 -4.68 -7.87 -4.98
C ALA A 112 -3.92 -6.64 -5.50
N PHE A 113 -4.50 -5.90 -6.47
CA PHE A 113 -3.90 -4.68 -7.03
C PHE A 113 -4.01 -3.48 -6.08
N THR A 114 -5.12 -3.32 -5.36
CA THR A 114 -5.32 -2.18 -4.46
C THR A 114 -4.57 -2.31 -3.14
N SER A 115 -4.28 -3.53 -2.68
CA SER A 115 -3.49 -3.75 -1.46
C SER A 115 -2.00 -3.76 -1.74
N VAL A 116 -1.26 -2.88 -1.06
CA VAL A 116 0.20 -2.76 -1.19
C VAL A 116 0.92 -4.05 -0.77
N ILE A 117 0.49 -4.70 0.32
CA ILE A 117 1.09 -5.98 0.73
C ILE A 117 0.75 -7.09 -0.26
N ALA A 118 -0.50 -7.18 -0.72
CA ALA A 118 -0.92 -8.26 -1.60
C ALA A 118 -0.19 -8.17 -2.95
N SER A 119 -0.14 -6.97 -3.53
CA SER A 119 0.63 -6.72 -4.76
C SER A 119 2.10 -7.11 -4.60
N ARG A 120 2.78 -6.64 -3.53
CA ARG A 120 4.19 -7.00 -3.24
C ARG A 120 4.39 -8.51 -3.07
N TYR A 121 3.43 -9.20 -2.46
CA TYR A 121 3.49 -10.66 -2.28
C TYR A 121 3.43 -11.40 -3.63
N TYR A 122 2.52 -11.01 -4.52
CA TYR A 122 2.39 -11.66 -5.84
C TYR A 122 3.59 -11.38 -6.76
N THR A 123 4.14 -10.16 -6.74
CA THR A 123 5.31 -9.81 -7.56
C THR A 123 6.59 -10.49 -7.10
N THR A 124 6.79 -10.64 -5.80
CA THR A 124 7.96 -11.34 -5.25
C THR A 124 7.92 -12.85 -5.53
N LYS A 125 6.73 -13.45 -5.58
CA LYS A 125 6.56 -14.88 -5.84
C LYS A 125 6.75 -15.24 -7.32
N SER A 126 6.45 -14.34 -8.24
CA SER A 126 6.51 -14.63 -9.68
C SER A 126 6.66 -13.37 -10.54
N TYR A 127 7.64 -13.41 -11.45
CA TYR A 127 7.90 -12.35 -12.43
C TYR A 127 6.71 -12.02 -13.37
N PRO A 128 5.96 -12.99 -13.95
CA PRO A 128 4.85 -12.65 -14.85
C PRO A 128 3.75 -11.81 -14.15
N HIS A 129 3.52 -12.02 -12.85
CA HIS A 129 2.59 -11.18 -12.07
C HIS A 129 3.09 -9.74 -11.92
N TYR A 130 4.41 -9.54 -11.85
CA TYR A 130 4.98 -8.19 -11.85
C TYR A 130 4.74 -7.50 -13.20
N CYS A 131 4.99 -8.18 -14.32
CA CYS A 131 4.78 -7.60 -15.64
C CYS A 131 3.30 -7.28 -15.89
N PHE A 132 2.40 -8.17 -15.45
CA PHE A 132 0.95 -7.93 -15.45
C PHE A 132 0.56 -6.66 -14.68
N PHE A 133 1.00 -6.52 -13.43
CA PHE A 133 0.68 -5.33 -12.63
C PHE A 133 1.34 -4.05 -13.16
N GLN A 134 2.55 -4.15 -13.69
CA GLN A 134 3.23 -3.01 -14.34
C GLN A 134 2.41 -2.53 -15.54
N LYS A 135 1.87 -3.45 -16.34
CA LYS A 135 1.04 -3.11 -17.50
C LYS A 135 -0.25 -2.39 -17.09
N ILE A 136 -0.94 -2.90 -16.07
CA ILE A 136 -2.15 -2.26 -15.50
C ILE A 136 -1.83 -0.86 -14.98
N ASN A 137 -0.73 -0.71 -14.24
CA ASN A 137 -0.33 0.56 -13.66
C ASN A 137 0.04 1.61 -14.72
N ASP A 138 0.75 1.20 -15.78
CA ASP A 138 1.09 2.07 -16.89
C ASP A 138 -0.18 2.51 -17.66
N SER A 139 -1.12 1.59 -17.91
CA SER A 139 -2.43 1.92 -18.51
C SER A 139 -3.24 2.90 -17.65
N LYS A 140 -3.26 2.71 -16.33
CA LYS A 140 -3.96 3.61 -15.40
C LYS A 140 -3.37 5.02 -15.44
N LYS A 141 -2.04 5.15 -15.37
CA LYS A 141 -1.36 6.46 -15.38
C LYS A 141 -1.72 7.28 -16.62
N THR A 142 -1.73 6.66 -17.80
CA THR A 142 -2.11 7.33 -19.05
C THR A 142 -3.58 7.75 -19.07
N THR A 143 -4.46 6.94 -18.49
CA THR A 143 -5.90 7.22 -18.42
C THR A 143 -6.18 8.36 -17.44
N ASP A 144 -5.55 8.38 -16.26
CA ASP A 144 -5.64 9.47 -15.30
C ASP A 144 -5.11 10.78 -15.90
N GLU A 145 -3.98 10.75 -16.62
CA GLU A 145 -3.39 11.93 -17.27
C GLU A 145 -4.31 12.52 -18.34
N PHE A 146 -4.92 11.67 -19.18
CA PHE A 146 -5.89 12.11 -20.17
C PHE A 146 -7.17 12.66 -19.53
N ALA A 147 -7.66 12.03 -18.46
CA ALA A 147 -8.82 12.51 -17.73
C ALA A 147 -8.57 13.91 -17.13
N PHE A 148 -7.38 14.14 -16.56
CA PHE A 148 -6.98 15.47 -16.09
C PHE A 148 -6.85 16.47 -17.23
N PHE A 149 -6.26 16.08 -18.36
CA PHE A 149 -6.17 16.95 -19.53
C PHE A 149 -7.56 17.40 -20.00
N VAL A 150 -8.49 16.46 -20.24
CA VAL A 150 -9.86 16.77 -20.65
C VAL A 150 -10.56 17.62 -19.59
N PHE A 151 -10.40 17.29 -18.31
CA PHE A 151 -10.95 18.08 -17.21
C PHE A 151 -10.46 19.54 -17.24
N PHE A 152 -9.15 19.77 -17.44
CA PHE A 152 -8.58 21.12 -17.50
C PHE A 152 -8.95 21.87 -18.78
N THR A 153 -9.00 21.20 -19.93
CA THR A 153 -9.45 21.80 -21.20
C THR A 153 -10.90 22.26 -21.10
N LEU A 154 -11.77 21.49 -20.46
CA LEU A 154 -13.18 21.86 -20.24
C LEU A 154 -13.33 22.92 -19.13
N LYS A 155 -12.60 22.80 -18.01
CA LYS A 155 -12.60 23.76 -16.90
C LYS A 155 -12.10 25.15 -17.36
N GLY A 156 -11.06 25.22 -18.18
CA GLY A 156 -10.50 26.47 -18.71
C GLY A 156 -11.43 27.23 -19.66
N GLY A 157 -12.39 26.55 -20.28
CA GLY A 157 -13.40 27.18 -21.15
C GLY A 157 -14.64 27.71 -20.42
N PHE A 158 -14.96 27.17 -19.23
CA PHE A 158 -16.21 27.47 -18.51
C PHE A 158 -16.04 28.28 -17.22
N GLU A 159 -14.82 28.45 -16.70
CA GLU A 159 -14.56 29.09 -15.40
C GLU A 159 -14.19 30.58 -15.54
N LYS A 160 -15.14 31.41 -15.98
CA LYS A 160 -15.33 32.72 -15.33
C LYS A 160 -16.45 32.53 -14.32
N VAL A 161 -16.16 32.84 -13.05
CA VAL A 161 -16.97 32.66 -11.83
C VAL A 161 -16.66 31.39 -11.02
N GLY A 162 -15.64 31.53 -10.16
CA GLY A 162 -15.81 31.22 -8.74
C GLY A 162 -15.44 29.81 -8.26
N TYR A 163 -14.34 29.80 -7.48
CA TYR A 163 -13.94 28.87 -6.40
C TYR A 163 -13.13 27.62 -6.77
N PRO A 164 -11.97 27.43 -6.11
CA PRO A 164 -11.42 26.11 -5.87
C PRO A 164 -11.35 25.82 -4.36
N TYR A 165 -12.20 24.92 -3.90
CA TYR A 165 -11.96 24.11 -2.71
C TYR A 165 -11.93 22.62 -3.09
N SER A 166 -10.80 22.00 -2.77
CA SER A 166 -10.63 20.61 -2.28
C SER A 166 -11.47 19.49 -2.91
N MET A 167 -10.82 18.71 -3.79
CA MET A 167 -11.26 17.36 -4.17
C MET A 167 -10.81 16.35 -3.11
N CYS A 168 -11.65 16.12 -2.09
CA CYS A 168 -11.68 14.84 -1.39
C CYS A 168 -12.43 13.83 -2.26
N GLN A 169 -11.66 12.97 -2.93
CA GLN A 169 -12.12 11.86 -3.74
C GLN A 169 -12.99 10.91 -2.91
N ASN A 170 -14.29 10.89 -3.19
CA ASN A 170 -15.29 10.02 -2.57
C ASN A 170 -15.79 9.00 -3.61
N HIS A 171 -15.37 7.75 -3.43
CA HIS A 171 -16.24 6.58 -3.36
C HIS A 171 -17.60 6.63 -4.10
N ARG A 172 -17.72 5.89 -5.22
CA ARG A 172 -18.83 4.96 -5.45
C ARG A 172 -18.74 4.18 -6.77
N ILE A 173 -18.68 2.85 -6.66
CA ILE A 173 -19.70 2.00 -7.26
C ILE A 173 -20.20 1.07 -6.15
N ARG A 174 -21.51 1.08 -5.87
CA ARG A 174 -22.20 0.26 -4.87
C ARG A 174 -22.50 -1.13 -5.45
N ASN A 175 -22.07 -2.19 -4.77
CA ASN A 175 -22.95 -3.19 -4.12
C ASN A 175 -22.12 -4.40 -3.65
N GLN A 176 -21.57 -4.31 -2.45
CA GLN A 176 -21.47 -5.40 -1.49
C GLN A 176 -21.30 -4.74 -0.12
N GLU A 177 -22.03 -5.19 0.90
CA GLU A 177 -21.96 -4.62 2.25
C GLU A 177 -20.52 -4.69 2.78
N ILE A 178 -19.89 -3.53 2.88
CA ILE A 178 -18.60 -3.38 3.55
C ILE A 178 -18.92 -3.03 5.01
N PRO A 179 -18.50 -3.86 5.99
CA PRO A 179 -18.71 -3.57 7.40
C PRO A 179 -18.00 -2.26 7.79
N ARG A 180 -18.64 -1.56 8.73
CA ARG A 180 -18.44 -0.16 9.16
C ARG A 180 -17.11 0.11 9.90
N GLU A 181 -16.04 -0.58 9.52
CA GLU A 181 -14.68 -0.51 10.08
C GLU A 181 -13.65 -0.03 9.04
N HIS A 182 -14.06 0.10 7.77
CA HIS A 182 -13.17 0.38 6.64
C HIS A 182 -12.76 1.87 6.49
N CYS A 183 -13.55 2.80 7.05
CA CYS A 183 -13.26 4.25 6.92
C CYS A 183 -12.25 4.79 7.95
N ILE A 184 -11.95 4.06 9.03
CA ILE A 184 -10.92 4.49 10.01
C ILE A 184 -9.51 4.18 9.47
N GLY A 185 -9.37 3.14 8.64
CA GLY A 185 -8.09 2.73 8.04
C GLY A 185 -7.59 3.68 6.93
N GLU A 186 -8.49 4.18 6.08
CA GLU A 186 -8.09 5.06 4.96
C GLU A 186 -7.72 6.48 5.42
N ALA A 187 -8.31 6.97 6.51
CA ALA A 187 -7.89 8.23 7.14
C ALA A 187 -6.48 8.11 7.74
N PHE A 188 -6.12 6.95 8.30
CA PHE A 188 -4.77 6.70 8.83
C PHE A 188 -3.73 6.39 7.73
N GLN A 189 -4.13 5.79 6.60
CA GLN A 189 -3.22 5.47 5.49
C GLN A 189 -2.85 6.70 4.64
N ARG A 190 -3.73 7.70 4.49
CA ARG A 190 -3.34 8.99 3.90
C ARG A 190 -2.38 9.78 4.80
N GLU A 191 -2.50 9.64 6.12
CA GLU A 191 -1.50 10.14 7.07
C GLU A 191 -0.18 9.32 6.99
N ALA A 192 -0.25 8.00 6.76
CA ALA A 192 0.91 7.11 6.66
C ALA A 192 1.73 7.26 5.37
N GLY A 193 1.11 7.67 4.26
CA GLY A 193 1.80 8.02 3.01
C GLY A 193 2.63 9.30 3.12
N GLN A 194 2.21 10.25 3.97
CA GLN A 194 3.08 11.31 4.46
C GLN A 194 4.02 10.83 5.58
N ARG A 195 3.68 9.75 6.29
CA ARG A 195 4.50 9.11 7.34
C ARG A 195 5.58 8.15 6.85
N GLY A 196 5.79 7.96 5.56
CA GLY A 196 7.07 7.42 5.05
C GLY A 196 8.19 8.46 5.11
N ASP A 197 7.82 9.74 4.94
CA ASP A 197 8.69 10.89 5.14
C ASP A 197 8.61 11.40 6.58
N VAL A 198 7.42 11.37 7.22
CA VAL A 198 7.25 11.75 8.63
C VAL A 198 7.74 10.66 9.60
N THR A 199 7.88 9.36 9.29
CA THR A 199 8.65 8.47 10.19
C THR A 199 10.13 8.74 10.08
N GLN A 200 10.70 9.03 8.91
CA GLN A 200 12.10 9.49 8.84
C GLN A 200 12.26 10.86 9.47
N HIS A 201 11.44 11.86 9.16
CA HIS A 201 11.49 13.20 9.75
C HIS A 201 11.07 13.23 11.23
N THR A 202 10.21 12.34 11.73
CA THR A 202 9.87 12.24 13.17
C THR A 202 10.88 11.39 13.92
N PHE A 203 11.43 10.30 13.36
CA PHE A 203 12.59 9.63 13.96
C PHE A 203 13.80 10.58 13.98
N ILE A 204 14.05 11.31 12.90
CA ILE A 204 15.10 12.31 12.84
C ILE A 204 14.81 13.45 13.83
N CYS A 205 13.59 13.98 13.94
CA CYS A 205 13.27 15.01 14.94
C CYS A 205 13.31 14.50 16.39
N VAL A 206 12.92 13.26 16.65
CA VAL A 206 13.02 12.64 18.00
C VAL A 206 14.48 12.32 18.33
N CYS A 207 15.31 11.96 17.35
CA CYS A 207 16.76 11.79 17.53
C CYS A 207 17.52 13.11 17.58
N ASN A 208 17.03 14.21 16.97
CA ASN A 208 17.67 15.54 17.03
C ASN A 208 17.25 16.34 18.29
N ALA A 209 16.29 15.84 19.05
CA ALA A 209 15.81 16.43 20.31
C ALA A 209 16.25 15.63 21.55
N SER A 210 17.17 14.67 21.41
CA SER A 210 17.85 13.96 22.52
C SER A 210 19.35 14.16 22.49
#